data_AF-A0A842J889-F1
#
_entry.id   AF-A0A842J889-F1
#
_cell.length_a   1.000
_cell.length_b   1.000
_cell.length_c   1.000
_cell.angle_alpha   90.00
_cell.angle_beta   90.00
_cell.angle_gamma   90.00
#
_symmetry.space_group_name_H-M   'P 1'
#
loop_
_entity.id
_entity.type
_entity.pdbx_description
1 polymer ?
#
loop_
_entity_poly.entity_id
_entity_poly.type
_entity_poly.pdbx_seq_one_letter_code
_entity_poly.pdbx_strand_id
1 'polypeptide(L)'
;MKNILFLAAAAMIFAGCATGGSAVNNKKCGGTEVFETCGAQIDKENLIGVYEAKVFCDGCGENSKSTLTLNADGTFKIDTVYQKKIAQRELQNGKYEIEGNTLRATNQYREKLNFESNGDTLRQISNQNSFIKENFAQERIYKKLEAN
;
A
#
# COMPACT_ATOMS: atom_id res chain seq x y z
N MET A 1 -14.10 61.16 -13.37
CA MET A 1 -15.56 61.37 -13.20
C MET A 1 -16.30 60.56 -14.26
N LYS A 2 -17.01 59.51 -13.83
CA LYS A 2 -18.15 58.90 -14.52
C LYS A 2 -18.89 58.07 -13.47
N ASN A 3 -20.09 58.55 -13.14
CA ASN A 3 -21.06 57.90 -12.27
C ASN A 3 -21.71 56.72 -13.02
N ILE A 4 -22.30 55.80 -12.26
CA ILE A 4 -23.60 55.10 -12.44
C ILE A 4 -23.48 53.82 -11.59
N LEU A 5 -23.97 53.85 -10.33
CA LEU A 5 -25.34 53.54 -9.88
C LEU A 5 -25.66 52.04 -9.85
N PHE A 6 -25.66 51.52 -8.61
CA PHE A 6 -26.62 50.63 -7.91
C PHE A 6 -27.43 49.57 -8.67
N LEU A 7 -27.56 48.40 -8.01
CA LEU A 7 -28.77 47.57 -7.72
C LEU A 7 -28.30 46.10 -7.60
N ALA A 8 -28.86 45.18 -6.82
CA ALA A 8 -29.78 45.13 -5.70
C ALA A 8 -29.68 43.67 -5.16
N ALA A 9 -30.17 43.45 -3.94
CA ALA A 9 -30.08 42.21 -3.19
C ALA A 9 -30.85 41.02 -3.80
N ALA A 10 -30.39 39.80 -3.49
CA ALA A 10 -31.27 38.65 -3.27
C ALA A 10 -30.59 37.66 -2.32
N ALA A 11 -30.94 37.76 -1.03
CA ALA A 11 -30.75 36.68 -0.09
C ALA A 11 -31.74 35.56 -0.43
N MET A 12 -31.24 34.33 -0.57
CA MET A 12 -32.08 33.13 -0.46
C MET A 12 -31.43 32.22 0.59
N ILE A 13 -32.00 32.29 1.79
CA ILE A 13 -31.82 31.32 2.85
C ILE A 13 -32.73 30.14 2.49
N PHE A 14 -32.14 28.98 2.21
CA PHE A 14 -32.85 27.71 2.33
C PHE A 14 -32.30 26.98 3.55
N ALA A 15 -33.00 27.14 4.67
CA ALA A 15 -32.98 26.18 5.76
C ALA A 15 -33.89 25.01 5.37
N GLY A 16 -33.29 23.84 5.17
CA GLY A 16 -33.99 22.56 5.03
C GLY A 16 -33.42 21.60 6.07
N CYS A 17 -34.30 21.15 6.97
CA CYS A 17 -34.02 20.37 8.17
C CYS A 17 -33.66 18.91 7.87
N ALA A 18 -32.87 18.32 8.77
CA ALA A 18 -32.33 16.97 8.72
C ALA A 18 -33.40 15.85 8.82
N THR A 19 -33.11 14.68 8.26
CA THR A 19 -33.07 13.39 8.98
C THR A 19 -32.70 12.22 8.05
N GLY A 20 -31.76 11.39 8.53
CA GLY A 20 -31.77 9.93 8.29
C GLY A 20 -30.84 9.40 7.20
N GLY A 21 -29.71 8.79 7.62
CA GLY A 21 -29.02 7.77 6.82
C GLY A 21 -27.50 7.88 6.83
N SER A 22 -26.88 7.16 7.76
CA SER A 22 -25.51 6.60 7.70
C SER A 22 -24.39 7.56 7.27
N ALA A 23 -23.66 8.06 8.26
CA ALA A 23 -22.36 8.71 8.10
C ALA A 23 -21.35 7.75 7.43
N VAL A 24 -21.31 7.76 6.10
CA VAL A 24 -20.12 7.34 5.36
C VAL A 24 -19.17 8.52 5.43
N ASN A 25 -17.98 8.28 5.98
CA ASN A 25 -16.97 9.29 6.29
C ASN A 25 -16.37 9.88 4.98
N ASN A 26 -17.15 10.66 4.25
CA ASN A 26 -16.69 11.39 3.07
C ASN A 26 -15.99 12.66 3.55
N LYS A 27 -14.70 12.51 3.90
CA LYS A 27 -13.78 13.64 4.03
C LYS A 27 -13.79 14.37 2.68
N LYS A 28 -14.37 15.58 2.65
CA LYS A 28 -14.31 16.49 1.51
C LYS A 28 -12.83 16.72 1.16
N CYS A 29 -12.33 16.06 0.10
CA CYS A 29 -11.08 16.46 -0.55
C CYS A 29 -11.31 17.88 -1.12
N GLY A 30 -10.46 18.82 -0.68
CA GLY A 30 -10.67 20.27 -0.82
C GLY A 30 -10.59 20.78 -2.26
N GLY A 31 -11.28 21.88 -2.50
CA GLY A 31 -11.16 22.67 -3.72
C GLY A 31 -9.78 23.31 -3.86
N THR A 32 -9.51 23.75 -5.10
CA THR A 32 -8.32 24.43 -5.63
C THR A 32 -7.12 23.55 -6.01
N GLU A 33 -7.16 23.14 -7.29
CA GLU A 33 -6.05 23.22 -8.27
C GLU A 33 -4.68 22.62 -7.90
N VAL A 34 -4.63 21.41 -7.36
CA VAL A 34 -3.57 20.43 -7.68
C VAL A 34 -4.23 19.06 -7.61
N PHE A 35 -4.05 18.21 -8.62
CA PHE A 35 -4.53 16.83 -8.61
C PHE A 35 -3.77 16.02 -7.55
N GLU A 36 -4.16 16.17 -6.27
CA GLU A 36 -3.89 15.18 -5.25
C GLU A 36 -4.81 14.00 -5.54
N THR A 37 -4.25 12.91 -6.08
CA THR A 37 -4.92 11.61 -6.02
C THR A 37 -5.22 11.36 -4.55
N CYS A 38 -6.49 11.37 -4.15
CA CYS A 38 -6.92 10.98 -2.81
C CYS A 38 -6.65 9.47 -2.63
N GLY A 39 -5.37 9.10 -2.53
CA GLY A 39 -4.95 7.80 -2.07
C GLY A 39 -5.35 7.72 -0.61
N ALA A 40 -6.20 6.76 -0.27
CA ALA A 40 -6.51 6.48 1.13
C ALA A 40 -5.19 6.32 1.89
N GLN A 41 -4.97 7.20 2.87
CA GLN A 41 -3.80 7.10 3.75
C GLN A 41 -3.81 5.71 4.38
N ILE A 42 -2.73 4.95 4.22
CA ILE A 42 -2.73 3.57 4.69
C ILE A 42 -2.86 3.57 6.22
N ASP A 43 -3.85 2.85 6.70
CA ASP A 43 -3.94 2.52 8.11
C ASP A 43 -2.85 1.50 8.45
N LYS A 44 -1.85 1.96 9.22
CA LYS A 44 -0.70 1.14 9.63
C LYS A 44 -1.12 -0.11 10.39
N GLU A 45 -2.23 -0.03 11.14
CA GLU A 45 -2.74 -1.16 11.91
C GLU A 45 -3.31 -2.23 10.99
N ASN A 46 -3.97 -1.83 9.91
CA ASN A 46 -4.49 -2.75 8.89
C ASN A 46 -3.38 -3.35 8.00
N LEU A 47 -2.17 -2.82 8.04
CA LEU A 47 -1.02 -3.33 7.29
C LEU A 47 -0.34 -4.51 8.00
N ILE A 48 -0.51 -4.63 9.32
CA ILE A 48 0.05 -5.73 10.12
C ILE A 48 -0.60 -7.05 9.69
N GLY A 49 0.21 -8.09 9.55
CA GLY A 49 -0.27 -9.42 9.21
C GLY A 49 0.70 -10.23 8.38
N VAL A 50 0.18 -11.33 7.84
CA VAL A 50 0.91 -12.26 6.98
C VAL A 50 0.40 -12.11 5.56
N TYR A 51 1.31 -12.04 4.61
CA TYR A 51 1.03 -11.94 3.19
C TYR A 51 1.74 -13.07 2.45
N GLU A 52 1.13 -13.57 1.38
CA GLU A 52 1.72 -14.59 0.53
C GLU A 52 1.82 -14.11 -0.92
N ALA A 53 2.95 -14.42 -1.55
CA ALA A 53 3.17 -14.24 -2.97
C ALA A 53 3.60 -15.56 -3.62
N LYS A 54 3.09 -15.80 -4.84
CA LYS A 54 3.62 -16.87 -5.69
C LYS A 54 5.04 -16.51 -6.15
N VAL A 55 5.90 -17.51 -6.24
CA VAL A 55 7.28 -17.34 -6.68
C VAL A 55 7.46 -18.04 -8.00
N PHE A 56 7.64 -17.25 -9.06
CA PHE A 56 7.97 -17.74 -10.38
C PHE A 56 9.48 -17.74 -10.55
N CYS A 57 10.05 -18.87 -10.93
CA CYS A 57 11.48 -19.00 -11.14
C CYS A 57 11.80 -20.22 -12.00
N ASP A 58 12.94 -20.15 -12.70
CA ASP A 58 13.39 -21.26 -13.52
C ASP A 58 13.63 -22.52 -12.68
N GLY A 59 13.00 -23.62 -13.09
CA GLY A 59 13.06 -24.91 -12.43
C GLY A 59 12.30 -25.01 -11.11
N CYS A 60 11.49 -24.00 -10.76
CA CYS A 60 10.62 -24.02 -9.59
C CYS A 60 9.30 -24.74 -9.88
N GLY A 61 8.90 -25.61 -8.97
CA GLY A 61 7.59 -26.23 -8.93
C GLY A 61 6.52 -25.24 -8.46
N GLU A 62 5.26 -25.59 -8.73
CA GLU A 62 4.07 -24.75 -8.53
C GLU A 62 3.87 -24.29 -7.08
N ASN A 63 4.42 -25.01 -6.12
CA ASN A 63 4.31 -24.74 -4.69
C ASN A 63 5.40 -23.79 -4.15
N SER A 64 6.20 -23.18 -5.04
CA SER A 64 7.17 -22.16 -4.63
C SER A 64 6.46 -20.87 -4.21
N LYS A 65 6.77 -20.38 -3.02
CA LYS A 65 6.05 -19.27 -2.42
C LYS A 65 6.93 -18.43 -1.52
N SER A 66 6.52 -17.18 -1.33
CA SER A 66 7.16 -16.23 -0.43
C SER A 66 6.13 -15.72 0.56
N THR A 67 6.45 -15.78 1.84
CA THR A 67 5.60 -15.27 2.91
C THR A 67 6.26 -14.04 3.52
N LEU A 68 5.56 -12.91 3.49
CA LEU A 68 5.95 -11.68 4.18
C LEU A 68 5.12 -11.54 5.45
N THR A 69 5.79 -11.35 6.59
CA THR A 69 5.15 -11.03 7.86
C THR A 69 5.54 -9.62 8.26
N LEU A 70 4.55 -8.77 8.56
CA LEU A 70 4.72 -7.42 9.08
C LEU A 70 4.19 -7.37 10.52
N ASN A 71 5.03 -6.96 11.46
CA ASN A 71 4.73 -6.92 12.88
C ASN A 71 4.46 -5.48 13.36
N ALA A 72 3.65 -5.35 14.41
CA ALA A 72 3.30 -4.05 15.01
C ALA A 72 4.50 -3.22 15.50
N ASP A 73 5.62 -3.88 15.84
CA ASP A 73 6.86 -3.24 16.29
C ASP A 73 7.72 -2.66 15.15
N GLY A 74 7.22 -2.70 13.90
CA GLY A 74 7.93 -2.23 12.72
C GLY A 74 8.97 -3.21 12.19
N THR A 75 8.96 -4.46 12.64
CA THR A 75 9.82 -5.52 12.09
C THR A 75 9.13 -6.32 11.00
N PHE A 76 9.92 -6.86 10.07
CA PHE A 76 9.41 -7.78 9.05
C PHE A 76 10.23 -9.06 8.95
N LYS A 77 9.61 -10.08 8.36
CA LYS A 77 10.26 -11.31 7.89
C LYS A 77 9.74 -11.69 6.52
N ILE A 78 10.63 -12.00 5.59
CA ILE A 78 10.32 -12.63 4.30
C ILE A 78 10.94 -14.03 4.30
N ASP A 79 10.10 -15.04 4.13
CA ASP A 79 10.49 -16.44 4.04
C ASP A 79 10.11 -16.97 2.66
N THR A 80 11.10 -17.21 1.82
CA THR A 80 10.89 -17.67 0.46
C THR A 80 11.33 -19.12 0.33
N VAL A 81 10.40 -19.99 -0.02
CA VAL A 81 10.63 -21.42 -0.26
C VAL A 81 10.55 -21.68 -1.76
N TYR A 82 11.66 -22.09 -2.33
CA TYR A 82 11.78 -22.48 -3.73
C TYR A 82 11.70 -24.00 -3.82
N GLN A 83 10.62 -24.51 -4.39
CA GLN A 83 10.40 -25.95 -4.63
C GLN A 83 11.14 -26.35 -5.90
N LYS A 84 12.45 -26.58 -5.81
CA LYS A 84 13.29 -27.05 -6.93
C LYS A 84 13.75 -28.49 -6.68
N LYS A 85 14.47 -29.09 -7.66
CA LYS A 85 15.15 -30.39 -7.48
C LYS A 85 16.03 -30.43 -6.22
N ILE A 86 16.66 -29.29 -5.90
CA ILE A 86 17.34 -29.05 -4.62
C ILE A 86 16.52 -28.00 -3.90
N ALA A 87 15.90 -28.37 -2.78
CA ALA A 87 15.11 -27.44 -2.00
C ALA A 87 15.98 -26.26 -1.56
N GLN A 88 15.50 -25.05 -1.81
CA GLN A 88 16.17 -23.82 -1.41
C GLN A 88 15.20 -22.97 -0.61
N ARG A 89 15.70 -22.40 0.49
CA ARG A 89 14.95 -21.47 1.34
C ARG A 89 15.79 -20.22 1.56
N GLU A 90 15.16 -19.07 1.49
CA GLU A 90 15.78 -17.78 1.71
C GLU A 90 15.00 -17.03 2.80
N LEU A 91 15.74 -16.53 3.80
CA LEU A 91 15.17 -15.77 4.90
C LEU A 91 15.75 -14.35 4.92
N GLN A 92 14.87 -13.37 4.92
CA GLN A 92 15.22 -11.95 5.06
C GLN A 92 14.43 -11.39 6.24
N ASN A 93 15.07 -10.60 7.08
CA ASN A 93 14.43 -9.99 8.24
C ASN A 93 14.96 -8.58 8.47
N GLY A 94 14.16 -7.71 9.07
CA GLY A 94 14.65 -6.38 9.37
C GLY A 94 13.55 -5.45 9.83
N LYS A 95 13.68 -4.17 9.48
CA LYS A 95 12.73 -3.13 9.85
C LYS A 95 12.03 -2.57 8.62
N TYR A 96 10.82 -2.11 8.80
CA TYR A 96 10.08 -1.41 7.78
C TYR A 96 9.54 -0.07 8.27
N GLU A 97 9.38 0.85 7.33
CA GLU A 97 8.82 2.18 7.54
C GLU A 97 7.74 2.42 6.47
N ILE A 98 6.73 3.23 6.79
CA ILE A 98 5.63 3.56 5.88
C ILE A 98 5.61 5.07 5.64
N GLU A 99 5.67 5.46 4.37
CA GLU A 99 5.59 6.84 3.90
C GLU A 99 4.53 6.91 2.79
N GLY A 100 3.41 7.59 3.06
CA GLY A 100 2.25 7.59 2.16
C GLY A 100 1.77 6.16 1.86
N ASN A 101 1.77 5.78 0.58
CA ASN A 101 1.39 4.44 0.13
C ASN A 101 2.56 3.46 -0.03
N THR A 102 3.77 3.87 0.37
CA THR A 102 4.98 3.08 0.19
C THR A 102 5.43 2.48 1.51
N LEU A 103 5.62 1.16 1.54
CA LEU A 103 6.33 0.46 2.60
C LEU A 103 7.79 0.25 2.19
N ARG A 104 8.73 0.76 2.98
CA ARG A 104 10.17 0.61 2.77
C ARG A 104 10.72 -0.39 3.79
N ALA A 105 11.21 -1.53 3.32
CA ALA A 105 11.84 -2.57 4.13
C ALA A 105 13.37 -2.48 4.00
N THR A 106 14.08 -2.54 5.13
CA THR A 106 15.55 -2.64 5.19
C THR A 106 15.93 -3.93 5.91
N ASN A 107 16.60 -4.85 5.21
CA ASN A 107 16.97 -6.17 5.76
C ASN A 107 18.21 -6.10 6.68
N GLN A 108 18.61 -7.24 7.23
CA GLN A 108 19.78 -7.39 8.11
C GLN A 108 21.12 -7.00 7.45
N TYR A 109 21.17 -6.96 6.12
CA TYR A 109 22.35 -6.58 5.34
C TYR A 109 22.33 -5.10 4.92
N ARG A 110 21.34 -4.32 5.39
CA ARG A 110 21.10 -2.91 5.03
C ARG A 110 20.72 -2.71 3.56
N GLU A 111 20.26 -3.75 2.90
CA GLU A 111 19.66 -3.69 1.57
C GLU A 111 18.20 -3.29 1.68
N LYS A 112 17.68 -2.63 0.64
CA LYS A 112 16.36 -2.01 0.67
C LYS A 112 15.42 -2.68 -0.32
N LEU A 113 14.16 -2.83 0.08
CA LEU A 113 13.06 -3.27 -0.76
C LEU A 113 11.85 -2.38 -0.51
N ASN A 114 11.21 -1.93 -1.58
CA ASN A 114 10.03 -1.08 -1.48
C ASN A 114 8.80 -1.84 -1.96
N PHE A 115 7.67 -1.56 -1.34
CA PHE A 115 6.36 -2.05 -1.76
C PHE A 115 5.40 -0.90 -1.90
N GLU A 116 4.56 -0.94 -2.94
CA GLU A 116 3.36 -0.15 -3.04
C GLU A 116 2.23 -0.92 -2.38
N SER A 117 1.55 -0.30 -1.43
CA SER A 117 0.39 -0.90 -0.79
C SER A 117 -0.90 -0.40 -1.44
N ASN A 118 -1.81 -1.35 -1.68
CA ASN A 118 -3.14 -1.11 -2.22
C ASN A 118 -4.13 -2.05 -1.53
N GLY A 119 -4.78 -1.55 -0.47
CA GLY A 119 -5.64 -2.35 0.40
C GLY A 119 -4.89 -3.56 0.97
N ASP A 120 -5.38 -4.75 0.66
CA ASP A 120 -4.83 -6.03 1.14
C ASP A 120 -3.65 -6.56 0.32
N THR A 121 -3.06 -5.72 -0.54
CA THR A 121 -1.94 -6.11 -1.40
C THR A 121 -0.70 -5.25 -1.19
N LEU A 122 0.46 -5.90 -1.28
CA LEU A 122 1.78 -5.26 -1.30
C LEU A 122 2.47 -5.68 -2.60
N ARG A 123 2.53 -4.76 -3.56
CA ARG A 123 3.25 -4.97 -4.82
C ARG A 123 4.69 -4.53 -4.64
N GLN A 124 5.64 -5.43 -4.90
CA GLN A 124 7.05 -5.07 -4.92
C GLN A 124 7.29 -3.97 -5.98
N ILE A 125 7.94 -2.88 -5.57
CA ILE A 125 8.40 -1.84 -6.48
C ILE A 125 9.87 -2.15 -6.80
N SER A 126 10.13 -2.54 -8.04
CA SER A 126 11.49 -2.82 -8.50
C SER A 126 12.40 -1.60 -8.30
N ASN A 127 13.52 -1.81 -7.61
CA ASN A 127 14.64 -0.89 -7.61
C ASN A 127 15.91 -1.70 -7.98
N GLN A 128 16.86 -1.06 -8.67
CA GLN A 128 18.11 -1.70 -9.10
C GLN A 128 18.94 -2.30 -7.93
N ASN A 129 18.56 -1.99 -6.68
CA ASN A 129 19.23 -2.39 -5.45
C ASN A 129 18.32 -3.22 -4.49
N SER A 130 17.29 -3.88 -5.02
CA SER A 130 16.43 -4.77 -4.24
C SER A 130 17.21 -5.99 -3.77
N PHE A 131 17.04 -6.39 -2.49
CA PHE A 131 17.55 -7.68 -2.03
C PHE A 131 16.78 -8.87 -2.60
N ILE A 132 15.54 -8.66 -3.08
CA ILE A 132 14.83 -9.62 -3.92
C ILE A 132 15.14 -9.26 -5.37
N LYS A 133 16.19 -9.87 -5.92
CA LYS A 133 16.63 -9.63 -7.29
C LYS A 133 15.62 -10.22 -8.27
N GLU A 134 15.03 -9.35 -9.09
CA GLU A 134 14.06 -9.70 -10.13
C GLU A 134 14.76 -10.38 -11.31
N ASN A 135 15.17 -11.64 -11.13
CA ASN A 135 15.50 -12.54 -12.25
C ASN A 135 14.26 -13.30 -12.73
N PHE A 136 13.07 -12.82 -12.37
CA PHE A 136 11.82 -13.55 -12.53
C PHE A 136 10.86 -12.64 -13.30
N ALA A 137 10.37 -13.11 -14.45
CA ALA A 137 9.66 -12.31 -15.46
C ALA A 137 8.34 -11.65 -14.99
N GLN A 138 8.00 -11.71 -13.70
CA GLN A 138 6.76 -11.22 -13.12
C GLN A 138 7.00 -10.49 -11.80
N GLU A 139 6.33 -9.36 -11.64
CA GLU A 139 6.30 -8.60 -10.39
C GLU A 139 5.75 -9.46 -9.25
N ARG A 140 6.39 -9.38 -8.07
CA ARG A 140 5.93 -10.12 -6.90
C ARG A 140 4.83 -9.31 -6.19
N ILE A 141 3.63 -9.87 -6.17
CA ILE A 141 2.48 -9.30 -5.48
C ILE A 141 2.14 -10.17 -4.27
N TYR A 142 2.31 -9.59 -3.08
CA TYR A 142 1.94 -10.20 -1.81
C TYR A 142 0.48 -9.87 -1.49
N LYS A 143 -0.33 -10.89 -1.23
CA LYS A 143 -1.73 -10.74 -0.82
C LYS A 143 -1.88 -11.10 0.65
N LYS A 144 -2.59 -10.29 1.42
CA LYS A 144 -2.83 -10.54 2.84
C LYS A 144 -3.59 -11.86 3.00
N LEU A 145 -3.17 -12.66 3.96
CA LEU A 145 -3.92 -13.83 4.38
C LEU A 145 -4.99 -13.36 5.36
N GLU A 146 -6.25 -13.71 5.09
CA GLU A 146 -7.35 -13.50 6.03
C GLU A 146 -7.03 -14.20 7.35
N ALA A 147 -7.26 -13.52 8.47
CA ALA A 147 -7.22 -14.17 9.77
C ALA A 147 -8.45 -15.08 9.87
N ASN A 148 -8.24 -16.39 9.88
CA ASN A 148 -9.30 -17.38 10.17
C ASN A 148 -9.84 -17.22 11.58
#